data_AF-X1P4B8-F1
#
_entry.id   AF-X1P4B8-F1
#
_cell.length_a   1.000
_cell.length_b   1.000
_cell.length_c   1.000
_cell.angle_alpha   90.00
_cell.angle_beta   90.00
_cell.angle_gamma   90.00
#
_symmetry.space_group_name_H-M   'P 1'
#
loop_
_entity.id
_entity.type
_entity.pdbx_description
1 polymer ?
#
loop_
_entity_poly.entity_id
_entity_poly.type
_entity_poly.pdbx_seq_one_letter_code
_entity_poly.pdbx_strand_id
1 'polypeptide(L)'
;SSRYHLLAALYYFFNRISEWQWPEAPRHVLVFTGDFPILDKPSPKFLDEISAARFLEAARNHPDLFTRFCGVTLILTGMRQGEFLNLTADCVVQIGENYWLRVPLGKMHNDRYIPLPSVGWRGVTLVISPGLGSMDVLADGNSTYP
;
A
#
# COMPACT_ATOMS: atom_id res chain seq x y z
N SER A 1 -10.59 14.66 -5.79
CA SER A 1 -11.65 15.69 -5.79
C SER A 1 -13.00 14.99 -5.95
N SER A 2 -13.99 15.26 -5.10
CA SER A 2 -15.30 14.57 -5.08
C SER A 2 -16.05 14.64 -6.43
N ARG A 3 -15.99 15.79 -7.11
CA ARG A 3 -16.60 16.01 -8.43
C ARG A 3 -16.06 15.09 -9.53
N TYR A 4 -14.75 14.81 -9.53
CA TYR A 4 -14.14 13.90 -10.49
C TYR A 4 -14.70 12.47 -10.34
N HIS A 5 -14.82 11.98 -9.10
CA HIS A 5 -15.33 10.63 -8.85
C HIS A 5 -16.79 10.47 -9.24
N LEU A 6 -17.63 11.48 -9.00
CA LEU A 6 -19.02 11.47 -9.43
C LEU A 6 -19.16 11.42 -10.95
N LEU A 7 -18.42 12.27 -11.67
CA LEU A 7 -18.43 12.28 -13.14
C LEU A 7 -17.87 10.98 -13.72
N ALA A 8 -16.80 10.44 -13.13
CA ALA A 8 -16.26 9.14 -13.50
C ALA A 8 -17.31 8.03 -13.32
N ALA A 9 -17.99 7.99 -12.18
CA ALA A 9 -19.02 6.99 -11.91
C ALA A 9 -20.18 7.08 -12.92
N LEU A 10 -20.67 8.28 -13.23
CA LEU A 10 -21.72 8.48 -14.24
C LEU A 10 -21.25 8.09 -15.64
N TYR A 11 -20.03 8.49 -16.04
CA TYR A 11 -19.44 8.13 -17.32
C TYR A 11 -19.36 6.61 -17.51
N TYR A 12 -18.81 5.89 -16.51
CA TYR A 12 -18.73 4.44 -16.58
C TYR A 12 -20.10 3.77 -16.52
N PHE A 13 -21.02 4.28 -15.69
CA PHE A 13 -22.39 3.75 -15.62
C PHE A 13 -23.11 3.83 -16.98
N PHE A 14 -23.13 5.01 -17.61
CA PHE A 14 -23.78 5.19 -18.91
C PHE A 14 -23.15 4.34 -20.01
N ASN A 15 -21.82 4.22 -20.02
CA ASN A 15 -21.15 3.34 -20.97
C ASN A 15 -21.54 1.87 -20.77
N ARG A 16 -21.67 1.40 -19.52
CA ARG A 16 -22.02 0.00 -19.23
C ARG A 16 -23.46 -0.34 -19.58
N ILE A 17 -24.42 0.54 -19.27
CA ILE A 17 -25.83 0.27 -19.64
C ILE A 17 -26.04 0.32 -21.16
N SER A 18 -25.29 1.16 -21.87
CA SER A 18 -25.31 1.19 -23.34
C SER A 18 -24.65 -0.05 -23.95
N GLU A 19 -23.52 -0.51 -23.40
CA GLU A 19 -22.85 -1.76 -23.80
C GLU A 19 -23.77 -2.98 -23.62
N TRP A 20 -24.52 -3.03 -22.52
CA TRP A 20 -25.50 -4.09 -22.24
C TRP A 20 -26.83 -3.92 -22.98
N GLN A 21 -26.95 -2.89 -23.83
CA GLN A 21 -28.15 -2.59 -24.59
C GLN A 21 -29.40 -2.48 -23.70
N TRP A 22 -29.25 -1.89 -22.52
CA TRP A 22 -30.35 -1.69 -21.59
C TRP A 22 -31.47 -0.89 -22.29
N PRO A 23 -32.75 -1.30 -22.23
CA PRO A 23 -33.80 -0.70 -23.07
C PRO A 23 -33.97 0.81 -22.88
N GLU A 24 -33.80 1.29 -21.65
CA GLU A 24 -33.86 2.72 -21.29
C GLU A 24 -32.50 3.44 -21.36
N ALA A 25 -31.46 2.81 -21.90
CA ALA A 25 -30.15 3.45 -22.02
C ALA A 25 -30.22 4.71 -22.91
N PRO A 26 -29.52 5.79 -22.54
CA PRO A 26 -29.42 6.97 -23.38
C PRO A 26 -28.87 6.63 -24.77
N ARG A 27 -29.55 7.12 -25.81
CA ARG A 27 -29.13 6.92 -27.21
C ARG A 27 -27.89 7.73 -27.60
N HIS A 28 -27.49 8.69 -26.78
CA HIS A 28 -26.38 9.61 -27.04
C HIS A 28 -25.46 9.68 -25.82
N VAL A 29 -24.20 10.03 -26.07
CA VAL A 29 -23.20 10.25 -25.01
C VAL A 29 -23.63 11.47 -24.18
N LEU A 30 -23.79 11.27 -22.87
CA LEU A 30 -24.22 12.32 -21.93
C LEU A 30 -23.06 12.93 -21.14
N VAL A 31 -21.95 12.21 -21.00
CA VAL A 31 -20.75 12.68 -20.30
C VAL A 31 -19.57 12.53 -21.24
N PHE A 32 -18.94 13.64 -21.58
CA PHE A 32 -17.78 13.70 -22.46
C PHE A 32 -16.48 13.67 -21.66
N THR A 33 -15.39 13.24 -22.30
CA THR A 33 -14.06 13.28 -21.70
C THR A 33 -13.63 14.69 -21.30
N GLY A 34 -14.14 15.72 -21.99
CA GLY A 34 -13.90 17.13 -21.65
C GLY A 34 -14.65 17.64 -20.41
N ASP A 35 -15.66 16.91 -19.92
CA ASP A 35 -16.43 17.32 -18.73
C ASP A 35 -15.66 17.05 -17.43
N PHE A 36 -14.63 16.19 -17.50
CA PHE A 36 -13.81 15.87 -16.35
C PHE A 36 -13.03 17.10 -15.88
N PRO A 37 -13.10 17.45 -14.59
CA PRO A 37 -12.37 18.60 -14.07
C PRO A 37 -10.87 18.38 -14.26
N ILE A 38 -10.18 19.43 -14.71
CA ILE A 38 -8.72 19.45 -14.75
C ILE A 38 -8.23 19.23 -13.31
N LEU A 39 -7.35 18.26 -13.13
CA LEU A 39 -6.77 17.99 -11.82
C LEU A 39 -5.78 19.12 -11.50
N ASP A 40 -6.22 20.09 -10.71
CA ASP A 40 -5.46 21.30 -10.33
C ASP A 40 -4.17 21.05 -9.54
N LYS A 41 -3.82 19.79 -9.23
CA LYS A 41 -2.63 19.47 -8.45
C LYS A 41 -1.82 18.39 -9.16
N PRO A 42 -0.53 18.63 -9.49
CA PRO A 42 0.34 17.50 -9.75
C PRO A 42 0.27 16.57 -8.55
N SER A 43 0.12 15.27 -8.80
CA SER A 43 0.26 14.26 -7.76
C SER A 43 1.53 14.55 -6.96
N PRO A 44 1.54 14.35 -5.62
CA PRO A 44 2.75 14.51 -4.83
C PRO A 44 3.92 13.87 -5.58
N LYS A 45 4.94 14.68 -5.87
CA LYS A 45 6.17 14.17 -6.49
C LYS A 45 6.71 13.09 -5.57
N PHE A 46 7.34 12.09 -6.17
CA PHE A 46 8.12 11.07 -5.46
C PHE A 46 8.94 11.74 -4.35
N LEU A 47 8.99 11.12 -3.17
CA LEU A 47 9.88 11.57 -2.11
C LEU A 47 11.31 11.54 -2.66
N ASP A 48 12.01 12.67 -2.59
CA ASP A 48 13.44 12.69 -2.85
C ASP A 48 14.18 11.89 -1.76
N GLU A 49 15.42 11.50 -2.05
CA GLU A 49 16.22 10.65 -1.18
C GLU A 49 16.39 11.24 0.23
N ILE A 50 16.52 12.56 0.35
CA ILE A 50 16.69 13.24 1.65
C ILE A 50 15.38 13.16 2.43
N SER A 51 14.25 13.45 1.78
CA SER A 51 12.93 13.32 2.40
C SER A 51 12.62 11.87 2.78
N ALA A 52 13.01 10.89 1.97
CA ALA A 52 12.85 9.47 2.26
C ALA A 52 13.68 9.02 3.46
N ALA A 53 14.94 9.46 3.55
CA ALA A 53 15.80 9.19 4.69
C ALA A 53 15.21 9.79 6.00
N ARG A 54 14.78 11.06 5.96
CA ARG A 54 14.15 11.73 7.10
C ARG A 54 12.83 11.06 7.52
N PHE A 55 12.02 10.62 6.55
CA PHE A 55 10.81 9.86 6.81
C PHE A 55 11.13 8.53 7.49
N LEU A 56 12.09 7.77 6.96
CA LEU A 56 12.50 6.48 7.53
C LEU A 56 13.03 6.64 8.96
N GLU A 57 13.83 7.68 9.23
CA GLU A 57 14.31 8.00 10.57
C GLU A 57 13.15 8.35 11.52
N ALA A 58 12.23 9.22 11.11
CA ALA A 58 11.07 9.58 11.90
C ALA A 58 10.16 8.36 12.17
N ALA A 59 9.95 7.51 11.16
CA ALA A 59 9.17 6.28 11.31
C ALA A 59 9.81 5.33 12.32
N ARG A 60 11.13 5.12 12.26
CA ARG A 60 11.88 4.28 13.20
C ARG A 60 11.79 4.79 14.64
N ASN A 61 11.75 6.10 14.84
CA ASN A 61 11.70 6.71 16.16
C ASN A 61 10.27 6.91 16.69
N HIS A 62 9.23 6.53 15.93
CA HIS A 62 7.85 6.74 16.34
C HIS A 62 7.49 5.88 17.58
N PRO A 63 6.84 6.45 18.62
CA PRO A 63 6.57 5.74 19.87
C PRO A 63 5.54 4.61 19.72
N ASP A 64 4.54 4.80 18.85
CA ASP A 64 3.59 3.72 18.53
C ASP A 64 4.21 2.69 17.59
N LEU A 65 4.14 1.44 18.02
CA LEU A 65 4.72 0.29 17.34
C LEU A 65 4.05 0.01 16.00
N PHE A 66 2.72 0.15 15.94
CA PHE A 66 1.98 -0.09 14.71
C PHE A 66 2.35 0.95 13.64
N THR A 67 2.38 2.22 14.01
CA THR A 67 2.80 3.32 13.13
C THR A 67 4.24 3.16 12.67
N ARG A 68 5.15 2.78 13.56
CA ARG A 68 6.56 2.47 13.22
C ARG A 68 6.63 1.35 12.18
N PHE A 69 5.96 0.23 12.44
CA PHE A 69 5.91 -0.92 11.55
C PHE A 69 5.35 -0.54 10.17
N CYS A 70 4.23 0.19 10.12
CA CYS A 70 3.63 0.65 8.88
C CYS A 70 4.58 1.57 8.10
N GLY A 71 5.16 2.58 8.76
CA GLY A 71 6.04 3.54 8.12
C GLY A 71 7.30 2.90 7.54
N VAL A 72 7.98 2.06 8.32
CA VAL A 72 9.20 1.35 7.88
C VAL A 72 8.87 0.36 6.76
N THR A 73 7.79 -0.41 6.88
CA THR A 73 7.42 -1.41 5.86
C THR A 73 7.07 -0.73 4.54
N LEU A 74 6.24 0.31 4.56
CA LEU A 74 5.79 0.98 3.35
C LEU A 74 6.94 1.69 2.61
N ILE A 75 7.87 2.33 3.33
CA ILE A 75 9.00 3.04 2.69
C ILE A 75 10.07 2.07 2.13
N LEU A 76 10.33 0.94 2.81
CA LEU A 76 11.36 -0.01 2.38
C LEU A 76 10.87 -0.98 1.29
N THR A 77 9.59 -1.32 1.27
CA THR A 77 9.02 -2.27 0.29
C THR A 77 8.38 -1.59 -0.92
N GLY A 78 7.97 -0.33 -0.79
CA GLY A 78 7.24 0.40 -1.82
C GLY A 78 5.86 -0.19 -2.15
N MET A 79 5.30 -1.02 -1.27
CA MET A 79 3.97 -1.62 -1.48
C MET A 79 2.84 -0.60 -1.32
N ARG A 80 1.70 -0.86 -1.96
CA ARG A 80 0.53 0.03 -1.84
C ARG A 80 -0.14 -0.17 -0.48
N GLN A 81 -0.74 0.88 0.06
CA GLN A 81 -1.51 0.79 1.31
C GLN A 81 -2.57 -0.34 1.27
N GLY A 82 -3.30 -0.48 0.15
CA GLY A 82 -4.28 -1.57 0.01
C GLY A 82 -3.67 -2.97 -0.05
N GLU A 83 -2.42 -3.10 -0.51
CA GLU A 83 -1.70 -4.37 -0.47
C GLU A 83 -1.22 -4.67 0.96
N PHE A 84 -0.76 -3.64 1.69
CA PHE A 84 -0.31 -3.74 3.08
C PHE A 84 -1.45 -4.14 4.02
N LEU A 85 -2.61 -3.51 3.86
CA LEU A 85 -3.82 -3.81 4.64
C LEU A 85 -4.38 -5.21 4.39
N ASN A 86 -4.01 -5.85 3.28
CA ASN A 86 -4.44 -7.20 2.93
C ASN A 86 -3.37 -8.27 3.26
N LEU A 87 -2.25 -7.90 3.87
CA LEU A 87 -1.23 -8.87 4.29
C LEU A 87 -1.82 -9.85 5.32
N THR A 88 -1.55 -11.13 5.10
CA THR A 88 -1.88 -12.19 6.03
C THR A 88 -0.75 -12.38 7.05
N ALA A 89 -1.04 -12.97 8.21
CA ALA A 89 -0.02 -13.19 9.26
C ALA A 89 1.14 -14.10 8.80
N ASP A 90 0.88 -14.96 7.81
CA ASP A 90 1.83 -15.85 7.16
C ASP A 90 2.48 -15.25 5.89
N CYS A 91 2.39 -13.93 5.69
CA CYS A 91 2.91 -13.28 4.49
C CYS A 91 4.44 -13.34 4.36
N VAL A 92 5.18 -13.68 5.41
CA VAL A 92 6.63 -13.86 5.34
C VAL A 92 6.96 -15.33 5.10
N VAL A 93 7.61 -15.60 3.98
CA VAL A 93 8.02 -16.94 3.57
C VAL A 93 9.54 -17.04 3.49
N GLN A 94 10.08 -18.18 3.90
CA GLN A 94 11.49 -18.47 3.72
C GLN A 94 11.68 -19.20 2.38
N ILE A 95 12.55 -18.67 1.52
CA ILE A 95 12.92 -19.31 0.25
C ILE A 95 14.45 -19.43 0.25
N GLY A 96 14.93 -20.66 0.43
CA GLY A 96 16.35 -20.93 0.67
C GLY A 96 16.80 -20.35 2.02
N GLU A 97 17.90 -19.61 2.01
CA GLU A 97 18.48 -18.96 3.20
C GLU A 97 17.90 -17.57 3.48
N ASN A 98 17.01 -17.07 2.61
CA ASN A 98 16.50 -15.71 2.67
C ASN A 98 15.01 -15.67 3.02
N TYR A 99 14.60 -14.59 3.69
CA TYR A 99 13.18 -14.29 3.94
C TYR A 99 12.63 -13.38 2.86
N TRP A 100 11.37 -13.62 2.49
CA TRP A 100 10.65 -12.91 1.45
C TRP A 100 9.27 -12.53 1.96
N LEU A 101 8.83 -11.33 1.60
CA LEU A 101 7.47 -10.87 1.81
C LEU A 101 6.63 -11.24 0.59
N ARG A 102 5.63 -12.10 0.78
CA ARG A 102 4.58 -12.39 -0.20
C ARG A 102 3.54 -11.29 -0.14
N VAL A 103 3.46 -10.48 -1.20
CA VAL A 103 2.44 -9.43 -1.31
C VAL A 103 1.21 -9.99 -2.00
N PRO A 104 0.05 -10.07 -1.32
CA PRO A 104 -1.16 -10.65 -1.88
C PRO A 104 -1.76 -9.77 -2.98
N LEU A 105 -2.48 -10.43 -3.89
CA LEU A 105 -3.08 -9.85 -5.10
C LEU A 105 -3.75 -8.48 -4.86
N GLY A 106 -3.15 -7.44 -5.42
CA GLY A 106 -3.81 -6.15 -5.62
C GLY A 106 -4.65 -6.13 -6.90
N LYS A 107 -5.19 -4.96 -7.27
CA LYS A 107 -6.03 -4.74 -8.48
C LYS A 107 -5.45 -5.27 -9.81
N MET A 108 -4.13 -5.47 -9.88
CA MET A 108 -3.43 -5.94 -11.07
C MET A 108 -3.22 -7.46 -11.13
N HIS A 109 -3.76 -8.23 -10.17
CA HIS A 109 -3.74 -9.71 -10.16
C HIS A 109 -2.36 -10.36 -10.38
N ASN A 110 -1.27 -9.77 -9.85
CA ASN A 110 0.06 -10.38 -9.88
C ASN A 110 0.61 -10.52 -8.46
N ASP A 111 0.89 -11.76 -8.05
CA ASP A 111 1.65 -12.08 -6.83
C ASP A 111 3.12 -11.72 -7.05
N ARG A 112 3.73 -11.03 -6.09
CA ARG A 112 5.16 -10.69 -6.13
C ARG A 112 5.83 -10.92 -4.78
N TYR A 113 7.07 -11.38 -4.85
CA TYR A 113 7.92 -11.62 -3.70
C TYR A 113 8.93 -10.48 -3.56
N ILE A 114 8.92 -9.81 -2.41
CA ILE A 114 9.87 -8.75 -2.09
C ILE A 114 10.93 -9.34 -1.15
N PRO A 115 12.22 -9.31 -1.47
CA PRO A 115 13.25 -9.83 -0.57
C PRO A 115 13.31 -8.98 0.69
N LEU A 116 13.39 -9.63 1.86
CA LEU A 116 13.58 -8.96 3.14
C LEU A 116 15.08 -9.01 3.49
N PRO A 117 15.83 -7.90 3.34
CA PRO A 117 17.25 -7.88 3.65
C PRO A 117 17.47 -7.97 5.17
N SER A 118 18.37 -8.84 5.61
CA SER A 118 18.70 -9.07 7.03
C SER A 118 19.22 -7.82 7.79
N VAL A 119 19.67 -6.78 7.08
CA VAL A 119 20.36 -5.61 7.66
C VAL A 119 19.46 -4.36 7.77
N GLY A 120 18.39 -4.26 6.97
CA GLY A 120 17.57 -3.04 6.84
C GLY A 120 16.50 -2.82 7.90
N TRP A 121 16.18 -3.87 8.68
CA TRP A 121 15.01 -3.93 9.58
C TRP A 121 15.34 -3.74 11.07
N ARG A 122 16.55 -3.29 11.42
CA ARG A 122 16.91 -2.93 12.81
C ARG A 122 15.91 -1.90 13.37
N GLY A 123 15.30 -2.18 14.52
CA GLY A 123 14.25 -1.35 15.15
C GLY A 123 12.81 -1.84 14.93
N VAL A 124 12.62 -2.84 14.05
CA VAL A 124 11.38 -3.59 13.85
C VAL A 124 11.78 -5.06 13.80
N THR A 125 12.05 -5.63 14.97
CA THR A 125 12.31 -7.06 15.05
C THR A 125 10.99 -7.79 14.81
N LEU A 126 10.73 -8.15 13.55
CA LEU A 126 9.84 -9.24 13.20
C LEU A 126 10.50 -10.51 13.76
N VAL A 127 10.16 -10.89 14.99
CA VAL A 127 10.50 -12.22 15.49
C VAL A 127 9.59 -13.18 14.77
N ILE A 128 10.08 -13.76 13.69
CA ILE A 128 9.46 -14.91 13.05
C ILE A 128 9.80 -16.10 13.96
N SER A 129 8.95 -16.36 14.95
CA SER A 129 9.08 -17.56 15.78
C SER A 129 8.90 -18.79 14.89
N PRO A 130 9.92 -19.66 14.75
CA PRO A 130 9.76 -20.87 13.95
C PRO A 130 8.80 -21.81 14.70
N GLY A 131 7.56 -21.92 14.23
CA GLY A 131 6.57 -22.91 14.72
C GLY A 131 5.25 -22.36 15.26
N LEU A 132 5.09 -21.05 15.44
CA LEU A 132 3.79 -20.41 15.69
C LEU A 132 3.56 -19.44 14.53
N GLY A 133 2.46 -19.57 13.78
CA GLY A 133 2.03 -18.59 12.77
C GLY A 133 1.56 -17.26 13.39
N SER A 134 2.29 -16.74 14.37
CA SER A 134 2.04 -15.54 15.15
C SER A 134 3.12 -14.51 14.84
N MET A 135 2.70 -13.32 14.47
CA MET A 135 3.55 -12.16 14.24
C MET A 135 3.69 -11.40 15.55
N ASP A 136 4.71 -11.70 16.34
CA ASP A 136 5.00 -10.96 17.57
C ASP A 136 5.96 -9.82 17.24
N VAL A 137 5.48 -8.59 17.42
CA VAL A 137 6.33 -7.40 17.30
C VAL A 137 6.94 -7.15 18.67
N LEU A 138 8.17 -7.61 18.88
CA LEU A 138 8.92 -7.23 20.08
C LEU A 138 9.42 -5.80 19.90
N ALA A 139 8.91 -4.89 20.74
CA ALA A 139 9.57 -3.62 20.97
C ALA A 139 10.98 -3.92 21.49
N ASP A 140 11.99 -3.34 20.87
CA ASP A 140 13.37 -3.49 21.33
C ASP A 140 13.43 -3.13 22.82
N GLY A 141 13.62 -4.16 23.63
CA GLY A 141 13.86 -4.05 25.06
C GLY A 141 15.21 -3.40 25.27
N ASN A 142 15.27 -2.09 25.10
CA ASN A 142 16.28 -1.26 25.72
C ASN A 142 15.56 -0.13 26.46
N SER A 143 15.00 -0.52 27.61
CA SER A 143 14.72 0.42 28.69
C SER A 143 16.01 1.14 29.03
N THR A 144 16.24 2.34 28.50
CA THR A 144 16.89 3.43 29.24
C THR A 144 16.62 4.76 28.53
N TYR A 145 15.66 5.53 29.04
CA TYR A 145 15.66 6.99 29.00
C TYR A 145 14.80 7.52 30.16
N PRO A 146 15.25 8.57 30.85
CA PRO A 146 16.15 8.52 32.02
C PRO A 146 15.60 7.78 33.24
#